data_AF-A0A4U5Q9V2-F1
#
_entry.id   AF-A0A4U5Q9V2-F1
#
_cell.length_a   1.000
_cell.length_b   1.000
_cell.length_c   1.000
_cell.angle_alpha   90.00
_cell.angle_beta   90.00
_cell.angle_gamma   90.00
#
_symmetry.space_group_name_H-M   'P 1'
#
loop_
_entity.id
_entity.type
_entity.pdbx_description
1 polymer ?
#
loop_
_entity_poly.entity_id
_entity_poly.type
_entity_poly.pdbx_seq_one_letter_code
_entity_poly.pdbx_strand_id
1 'polypeptide(L)'
;MQQQIPLLLAFLLFVLAVLRLRKKSKGHDSSCKPPPGPRGLPIIGNIHQLAASVTVPHRLCAHWAKKYGPIMQLKIGEVNTVIISSPEVAKDVFNDINFAERPDLLVSQIMLYNGQGLTFAQYGDHWRQMRKICVLELFSAKRVRSFKSVREEEVSNLIRSIRSKAGSPIDIRKMLLDLSNVITSRSSIGTKYKNQAALLHVVEQVTRAVAGINVVDIFPSSRLLRMISQFRSSLRTLQEEADQMLQDIINERRAQRVEKKTGENEEEDNILDVLLNLQDDRSFEISTDSIKSIILLLYHFDWKLANGATPEAFDMQEIFASTMRRKHDLIVVPIPRRP
;
A
#
# COMPACT_ATOMS: atom_id res chain seq x y z
N MET A 1 19.67 11.65 -45.57
CA MET A 1 20.65 12.20 -44.61
C MET A 1 20.03 12.96 -43.42
N GLN A 2 18.96 13.74 -43.59
CA GLN A 2 18.37 14.55 -42.49
C GLN A 2 17.83 13.76 -41.29
N GLN A 3 17.38 12.51 -41.45
CA GLN A 3 16.87 11.69 -40.34
C GLN A 3 17.96 11.01 -39.49
N GLN A 4 19.22 10.96 -39.95
CA GLN A 4 20.31 10.34 -39.20
C GLN A 4 20.98 11.31 -38.21
N ILE A 5 20.86 12.62 -38.45
CA ILE A 5 21.46 13.67 -37.61
C ILE A 5 20.82 13.68 -36.20
N PRO A 6 19.48 13.61 -36.03
CA PRO A 6 18.86 13.54 -34.70
C PRO A 6 19.26 12.29 -33.91
N LEU A 7 19.40 11.15 -34.59
CA LEU A 7 19.82 9.87 -33.98
C LEU A 7 21.27 9.92 -33.51
N LEU A 8 22.17 10.46 -34.33
CA LEU A 8 23.59 10.67 -33.97
C LEU A 8 23.73 11.68 -32.83
N LEU A 9 22.94 12.76 -32.82
CA LEU A 9 22.95 13.75 -31.75
C LEU A 9 22.41 13.16 -30.44
N ALA A 10 21.31 12.40 -30.49
CA ALA A 10 20.76 11.70 -29.34
C ALA A 10 21.75 10.66 -28.77
N PHE A 11 22.42 9.92 -29.65
CA PHE A 11 23.46 8.97 -29.25
C PHE A 11 24.68 9.67 -28.63
N LEU A 12 25.13 10.78 -29.21
CA LEU A 12 26.24 11.57 -28.67
C LEU A 12 25.90 12.16 -27.29
N LEU A 13 24.69 12.70 -27.13
CA LEU A 13 24.19 13.20 -25.83
C LEU A 13 24.06 12.08 -24.80
N PHE A 14 23.61 10.89 -25.21
CA PHE A 14 23.58 9.70 -24.37
C PHE A 14 24.98 9.27 -23.92
N VAL A 15 25.95 9.20 -24.84
CA VAL A 15 27.35 8.88 -24.52
C VAL A 15 27.97 9.92 -23.59
N LEU A 16 27.75 11.22 -23.83
CA LEU A 16 28.23 12.30 -22.97
C LEU A 16 27.58 12.25 -21.58
N ALA A 17 26.30 11.91 -21.48
CA ALA A 17 25.62 11.69 -20.21
C ALA A 17 26.24 10.51 -19.44
N VAL A 18 26.47 9.37 -20.11
CA VAL A 18 27.12 8.19 -19.53
C VAL A 18 28.55 8.52 -19.04
N LEU A 19 29.33 9.27 -19.83
CA LEU A 19 30.69 9.68 -19.47
C LEU A 19 30.73 10.67 -18.30
N ARG A 20 29.78 11.61 -18.22
CA ARG A 20 29.64 12.54 -17.08
C ARG A 20 29.22 11.82 -15.80
N LEU A 21 28.36 10.80 -15.90
CA LEU A 21 27.97 9.98 -14.76
C LEU A 21 29.11 9.09 -14.25
N ARG A 22 29.98 8.62 -15.14
CA ARG A 22 31.24 7.94 -14.77
C ARG A 22 32.20 8.85 -13.99
N LYS A 23 32.27 10.13 -14.34
CA LYS A 23 33.13 11.12 -13.66
C LYS A 23 32.61 11.60 -12.30
N LYS A 24 31.34 11.34 -11.94
CA LYS A 24 30.76 11.77 -10.65
C LYS A 24 30.92 10.76 -9.51
N SER A 25 31.53 9.61 -9.74
CA SER A 25 31.89 8.63 -8.70
C SER A 25 33.27 8.94 -8.09
N LYS A 26 33.45 10.15 -7.56
CA LYS A 26 34.49 10.41 -6.55
C LYS A 26 33.76 10.86 -5.29
N GLY A 27 33.43 9.89 -4.45
CA GLY A 27 32.82 10.10 -3.14
C GLY A 27 33.45 9.15 -2.14
N HIS A 28 34.17 9.74 -1.19
CA HIS A 28 34.63 9.27 0.12
C HIS A 28 35.13 7.81 0.25
N ASP A 29 36.42 7.66 0.55
CA ASP A 29 37.00 6.42 1.07
C ASP A 29 36.21 5.97 2.31
N SER A 30 35.28 5.04 2.09
CA SER A 30 34.70 4.23 3.14
C SER A 30 35.27 2.84 2.96
N SER A 31 35.99 2.37 3.98
CA SER A 31 36.70 1.08 4.03
C SER A 31 35.80 -0.16 3.87
N CYS A 32 34.50 0.02 3.65
CA CYS A 32 33.53 -1.04 3.52
C CYS A 32 33.15 -1.23 2.06
N LYS A 33 33.57 -2.35 1.47
CA LYS A 33 33.14 -2.75 0.12
C LYS A 33 31.61 -2.91 0.14
N PRO A 34 30.87 -2.35 -0.84
CA PRO A 34 29.43 -2.53 -0.89
C PRO A 34 29.07 -4.02 -1.00
N PRO A 35 27.89 -4.43 -0.53
CA PRO A 35 27.42 -5.79 -0.72
C PRO A 35 27.48 -6.23 -2.19
N PRO A 36 27.73 -7.51 -2.47
CA PRO A 36 27.75 -8.03 -3.84
C PRO A 36 26.37 -7.88 -4.50
N GLY A 37 26.30 -7.97 -5.83
CA GLY A 37 25.03 -7.90 -6.53
C GLY A 37 25.12 -7.99 -8.05
N PRO A 38 23.99 -8.16 -8.74
CA PRO A 38 23.94 -8.14 -10.19
C PRO A 38 24.39 -6.77 -10.73
N ARG A 39 25.22 -6.78 -11.77
CA ARG A 39 25.70 -5.56 -12.41
C ARG A 39 24.54 -4.83 -13.09
N GLY A 40 24.27 -3.60 -12.66
CA GLY A 40 23.31 -2.71 -13.30
C GLY A 40 23.90 -1.98 -14.51
N LEU A 41 23.02 -1.51 -15.40
CA LEU A 41 23.41 -0.64 -16.51
C LEU A 41 23.64 0.81 -16.02
N PRO A 42 24.40 1.65 -16.75
CA PRO A 42 24.49 3.08 -16.46
C PRO A 42 23.10 3.72 -16.42
N ILE A 43 22.92 4.73 -15.55
CA ILE A 43 21.67 5.49 -15.35
C ILE A 43 20.54 4.69 -14.72
N ILE A 44 20.09 3.60 -15.34
CA ILE A 44 18.88 2.86 -14.92
C ILE A 44 19.16 1.76 -13.89
N GLY A 45 20.43 1.37 -13.70
CA GLY A 45 20.81 0.30 -12.78
C GLY A 45 20.19 -1.05 -13.19
N ASN A 46 19.55 -1.72 -12.24
CA ASN A 46 18.94 -3.04 -12.38
C ASN A 46 17.45 -3.01 -12.80
N ILE A 47 16.87 -1.84 -13.09
CA ILE A 47 15.45 -1.72 -13.50
C ILE A 47 15.14 -2.61 -14.70
N HIS A 48 16.02 -2.63 -15.71
CA HIS A 48 15.84 -3.46 -16.89
C HIS A 48 15.72 -4.97 -16.58
N GLN A 49 16.42 -5.47 -15.55
CA GLN A 49 16.33 -6.86 -15.12
C GLN A 49 15.03 -7.13 -14.37
N LEU A 50 14.59 -6.18 -13.55
CA LEU A 50 13.32 -6.27 -12.82
C LEU A 50 12.11 -6.19 -13.77
N ALA A 51 12.19 -5.36 -14.81
CA ALA A 51 11.11 -5.13 -15.76
C ALA A 51 11.04 -6.19 -16.87
N ALA A 52 12.19 -6.72 -17.33
CA ALA A 52 12.24 -7.75 -18.37
C ALA A 52 11.98 -9.17 -17.83
N SER A 53 11.93 -9.35 -16.51
CA SER A 53 11.68 -10.64 -15.88
C SER A 53 10.22 -11.03 -16.05
N VAL A 54 9.98 -12.20 -16.65
CA VAL A 54 8.66 -12.87 -16.68
C VAL A 54 8.19 -13.21 -15.25
N THR A 55 9.12 -13.34 -14.32
CA THR A 55 8.89 -13.58 -12.89
C THR A 55 8.75 -12.29 -12.08
N VAL A 56 7.88 -12.31 -11.07
CA VAL A 56 7.69 -11.22 -10.10
C VAL A 56 8.99 -10.85 -9.35
N PRO A 57 9.21 -9.56 -8.98
CA PRO A 57 10.51 -9.06 -8.50
C PRO A 57 11.11 -9.83 -7.32
N HIS A 58 10.29 -10.22 -6.33
CA HIS A 58 10.79 -10.92 -5.14
C HIS A 58 11.32 -12.33 -5.46
N ARG A 59 10.81 -13.01 -6.51
CA ARG A 59 11.34 -14.32 -6.95
C ARG A 59 12.68 -14.17 -7.66
N LEU A 60 12.85 -13.11 -8.45
CA LEU A 60 14.13 -12.75 -9.04
C LEU A 60 15.16 -12.42 -7.95
N CYS A 61 14.77 -11.66 -6.93
CA CYS A 61 15.62 -11.40 -5.77
C CYS A 61 16.01 -12.70 -5.04
N ALA A 62 15.07 -13.62 -4.81
CA ALA A 62 15.38 -14.92 -4.21
C ALA A 62 16.35 -15.76 -5.06
N HIS A 63 16.24 -15.71 -6.39
CA HIS A 63 17.20 -16.35 -7.29
C HIS A 63 18.59 -15.70 -7.19
N TRP A 64 18.65 -14.36 -7.17
CA TRP A 64 19.91 -13.64 -7.00
C TRP A 64 20.56 -13.86 -5.64
N ALA A 65 19.78 -14.02 -4.58
CA ALA A 65 20.31 -14.33 -3.26
C ALA A 65 21.12 -15.65 -3.25
N LYS A 66 20.71 -16.65 -4.04
CA LYS A 66 21.47 -17.91 -4.21
C LYS A 66 22.83 -17.70 -4.90
N LYS A 67 22.96 -16.64 -5.71
CA LYS A 67 24.16 -16.36 -6.52
C LYS A 67 25.10 -15.35 -5.86
N TYR A 68 24.54 -14.29 -5.27
CA TYR A 68 25.29 -13.16 -4.72
C TYR A 68 25.38 -13.21 -3.20
N GLY A 69 24.58 -14.05 -2.54
CA GLY A 69 24.55 -14.19 -1.10
C GLY A 69 23.33 -13.53 -0.44
N PRO A 70 23.19 -13.69 0.89
CA PRO A 70 22.01 -13.28 1.65
C PRO A 70 21.87 -11.76 1.83
N ILE A 71 22.93 -11.00 1.61
CA ILE A 71 22.93 -9.53 1.60
C ILE A 71 23.47 -9.11 0.24
N MET A 72 22.64 -8.45 -0.56
CA MET A 72 23.03 -8.01 -1.89
C MET A 72 22.57 -6.59 -2.17
N GLN A 73 23.28 -5.88 -3.05
CA GLN A 73 22.93 -4.53 -3.44
C GLN A 73 22.41 -4.50 -4.89
N LEU A 74 21.29 -3.81 -5.06
CA LEU A 74 20.71 -3.41 -6.34
C LEU A 74 20.77 -1.89 -6.48
N LYS A 75 20.70 -1.41 -7.72
CA LYS A 75 20.54 0.00 -8.02
C LYS A 75 19.25 0.19 -8.82
N ILE A 76 18.28 0.90 -8.29
CA ILE A 76 17.03 1.23 -8.96
C ILE A 76 17.15 2.68 -9.43
N GLY A 77 17.59 2.88 -10.69
CA GLY A 77 17.94 4.19 -11.21
C GLY A 77 19.11 4.82 -10.47
N GLU A 78 18.84 5.86 -9.66
CA GLU A 78 19.85 6.50 -8.82
C GLU A 78 19.87 5.98 -7.38
N VAL A 79 18.85 5.23 -6.97
CA VAL A 79 18.67 4.76 -5.60
C VAL A 79 19.41 3.44 -5.37
N ASN A 80 20.27 3.39 -4.35
CA ASN A 80 20.88 2.14 -3.90
C ASN A 80 19.89 1.41 -2.98
N THR A 81 19.67 0.13 -3.25
CA THR A 81 18.73 -0.72 -2.51
C THR A 81 19.45 -1.97 -2.05
N VAL A 82 19.53 -2.17 -0.73
CA VAL A 82 20.05 -3.40 -0.16
C VAL A 82 18.90 -4.39 0.00
N ILE A 83 19.07 -5.59 -0.53
CA ILE A 83 18.13 -6.69 -0.40
C ILE A 83 18.69 -7.67 0.62
N ILE A 84 17.85 -7.98 1.61
CA ILE A 84 18.14 -8.94 2.68
C ILE A 84 17.34 -10.20 2.40
N SER A 85 18.01 -11.34 2.42
CA SER A 85 17.46 -12.66 2.12
C SER A 85 17.96 -13.73 3.12
N SER A 86 18.21 -13.32 4.37
CA SER A 86 18.51 -14.19 5.51
C SER A 86 17.62 -13.81 6.69
N PRO A 87 17.03 -14.78 7.40
CA PRO A 87 16.22 -14.52 8.58
C PRO A 87 17.05 -13.94 9.75
N GLU A 88 18.31 -14.35 9.89
CA GLU A 88 19.23 -13.83 10.92
C GLU A 88 19.49 -12.34 10.71
N VAL A 89 19.89 -11.95 9.49
CA VAL A 89 20.16 -10.55 9.15
C VAL A 89 18.87 -9.71 9.21
N ALA A 90 17.75 -10.27 8.75
CA ALA A 90 16.46 -9.58 8.84
C ALA A 90 16.09 -9.28 10.30
N LYS A 91 16.32 -10.22 11.22
CA LYS A 91 16.09 -10.01 12.65
C LYS A 91 16.93 -8.86 13.20
N ASP A 92 18.19 -8.75 12.82
CA ASP A 92 19.06 -7.67 13.28
C ASP A 92 18.57 -6.32 12.75
N VAL A 93 18.22 -6.25 11.46
CA VAL A 93 17.69 -5.04 10.82
C VAL A 93 16.35 -4.60 11.40
N PHE A 94 15.44 -5.53 11.71
CA PHE A 94 14.15 -5.18 12.32
C PHE A 94 14.26 -4.71 13.78
N ASN A 95 15.36 -5.02 14.48
CA ASN A 95 15.57 -4.62 15.86
C ASN A 95 16.44 -3.35 16.02
N ASP A 96 17.11 -2.91 14.96
CA ASP A 96 17.95 -1.72 14.99
C ASP A 96 17.18 -0.48 14.48
N ILE A 97 17.16 0.55 15.32
CA ILE A 97 16.49 1.82 15.04
C ILE A 97 17.08 2.57 13.85
N ASN A 98 18.33 2.32 13.48
CA ASN A 98 18.97 2.90 12.31
C ASN A 98 18.27 2.52 10.99
N PHE A 99 17.48 1.44 10.98
CA PHE A 99 16.68 1.00 9.83
C PHE A 99 15.18 1.28 9.99
N ALA A 100 14.78 2.04 11.01
CA ALA A 100 13.38 2.33 11.27
C ALA A 100 12.79 3.38 10.33
N GLU A 101 13.62 4.18 9.64
CA GLU A 101 13.20 5.27 8.77
C GLU A 101 12.49 4.77 7.50
N ARG A 102 11.56 5.57 6.96
CA ARG A 102 10.80 5.24 5.75
C ARG A 102 11.33 6.02 4.55
N PRO A 103 11.36 5.42 3.35
CA PRO A 103 11.65 6.17 2.14
C PRO A 103 10.67 7.32 1.96
N ASP A 104 11.19 8.51 1.68
CA ASP A 104 10.38 9.71 1.40
C ASP A 104 9.85 9.66 -0.04
N LEU A 105 8.72 8.96 -0.23
CA LEU A 105 8.11 8.73 -1.53
C LEU A 105 7.12 9.85 -1.88
N LEU A 106 7.07 10.23 -3.16
CA LEU A 106 6.12 11.25 -3.66
C LEU A 106 4.66 10.89 -3.36
N VAL A 107 4.30 9.60 -3.45
CA VAL A 107 2.97 9.12 -3.11
C VAL A 107 2.65 9.34 -1.63
N SER A 108 3.61 9.19 -0.73
CA SER A 108 3.43 9.45 0.70
C SER A 108 3.21 10.95 0.95
N GLN A 109 4.02 11.80 0.31
CA GLN A 109 3.94 13.26 0.43
C GLN A 109 2.57 13.80 0.01
N ILE A 110 2.02 13.29 -1.09
CA ILE A 110 0.76 13.78 -1.66
C ILE A 110 -0.43 13.01 -1.10
N MET A 111 -0.51 11.70 -1.35
CA MET A 111 -1.71 10.90 -1.06
C MET A 111 -1.88 10.60 0.42
N LEU A 112 -0.78 10.40 1.16
CA LEU A 112 -0.84 9.92 2.54
C LEU A 112 -0.63 11.06 3.54
N TYR A 113 -1.07 12.26 3.16
CA TYR A 113 -1.05 13.46 3.98
C TYR A 113 0.35 13.74 4.54
N ASN A 114 1.36 13.80 3.67
CA ASN A 114 2.76 13.96 4.09
C ASN A 114 3.23 12.91 5.12
N GLY A 115 2.78 11.67 4.95
CA GLY A 115 3.08 10.57 5.86
C GLY A 115 2.51 10.72 7.26
N GLN A 116 1.45 11.49 7.49
CA GLN A 116 0.87 11.70 8.84
C GLN A 116 0.17 10.46 9.42
N GLY A 117 0.06 9.37 8.67
CA GLY A 117 -0.46 8.08 9.14
C GLY A 117 0.56 7.25 9.93
N LEU A 118 0.54 5.92 9.73
CA LEU A 118 1.44 4.99 10.42
C LEU A 118 2.49 4.35 9.50
N THR A 119 2.13 4.05 8.26
CA THR A 119 2.91 3.18 7.36
C THR A 119 4.13 3.87 6.76
N PHE A 120 3.98 5.14 6.36
CA PHE A 120 5.03 5.96 5.74
C PHE A 120 5.42 7.20 6.58
N ALA A 121 4.97 7.27 7.83
CA ALA A 121 5.43 8.27 8.79
C ALA A 121 6.92 8.06 9.09
N GLN A 122 7.68 9.16 9.14
CA GLN A 122 9.08 9.13 9.57
C GLN A 122 9.18 8.81 11.05
N TYR A 123 10.27 8.15 11.44
CA TYR A 123 10.43 7.73 12.83
C TYR A 123 10.65 8.95 13.72
N GLY A 124 9.80 9.12 14.73
CA GLY A 124 9.80 10.30 15.59
C GLY A 124 8.66 10.27 16.60
N ASP A 125 8.45 11.38 17.31
CA ASP A 125 7.41 11.48 18.34
C ASP A 125 6.01 11.27 17.77
N HIS A 126 5.72 11.87 16.61
CA HIS A 126 4.45 11.67 15.89
C HIS A 126 4.18 10.19 15.61
N TRP A 127 5.14 9.48 14.99
CA TRP A 127 4.99 8.05 14.70
C TRP A 127 4.79 7.22 15.97
N ARG A 128 5.56 7.49 17.04
CA ARG A 128 5.43 6.79 18.32
C ARG A 128 4.06 7.01 18.94
N GLN A 129 3.54 8.23 18.86
CA GLN A 129 2.21 8.59 19.34
C GLN A 129 1.11 7.88 18.55
N MET A 130 1.16 7.94 17.21
CA MET A 130 0.21 7.25 16.34
C MET A 130 0.25 5.73 16.54
N ARG A 131 1.44 5.14 16.70
CA ARG A 131 1.61 3.73 17.04
C ARG A 131 0.97 3.40 18.38
N LYS A 132 1.17 4.24 19.40
CA LYS A 132 0.57 4.05 20.73
C LYS A 132 -0.96 4.08 20.66
N ILE A 133 -1.55 5.05 19.96
CA ILE A 133 -3.01 5.13 19.75
C ILE A 133 -3.52 3.87 19.04
N CYS A 134 -2.86 3.44 17.96
CA CYS A 134 -3.25 2.23 17.23
C CYS A 134 -3.25 0.99 18.15
N VAL A 135 -2.21 0.80 18.96
CA VAL A 135 -2.06 -0.39 19.81
C VAL A 135 -3.00 -0.35 21.02
N LEU A 136 -3.15 0.80 21.68
CA LEU A 136 -3.91 0.91 22.92
C LEU A 136 -5.41 1.12 22.70
N GLU A 137 -5.77 1.89 21.68
CA GLU A 137 -7.16 2.36 21.50
C GLU A 137 -7.88 1.66 20.34
N LEU A 138 -7.20 1.50 19.20
CA LEU A 138 -7.83 1.03 17.96
C LEU A 138 -7.79 -0.50 17.79
N PHE A 139 -6.67 -1.13 18.15
CA PHE A 139 -6.42 -2.55 17.93
C PHE A 139 -6.16 -3.32 19.23
N SER A 140 -6.56 -2.75 20.38
CA SER A 140 -6.48 -3.46 21.66
C SER A 140 -7.40 -4.68 21.67
N ALA A 141 -7.07 -5.69 22.47
CA ALA A 141 -7.90 -6.88 22.61
C ALA A 141 -9.33 -6.54 23.07
N LYS A 142 -9.51 -5.48 23.88
CA LYS A 142 -10.82 -4.95 24.27
C LYS A 142 -11.59 -4.44 23.05
N ARG A 143 -10.97 -3.58 22.23
CA ARG A 143 -11.59 -3.03 21.02
C ARG A 143 -11.91 -4.09 19.96
N VAL A 144 -10.99 -5.00 19.69
CA VAL A 144 -11.24 -6.09 18.73
C VAL A 144 -12.41 -6.98 19.18
N ARG A 145 -12.58 -7.18 20.49
CA ARG A 145 -13.73 -7.92 21.05
C ARG A 145 -15.05 -7.15 20.96
N SER A 146 -15.06 -5.82 21.04
CA SER A 146 -16.32 -5.06 20.92
C SER A 146 -16.96 -5.23 19.53
N PHE A 147 -16.15 -5.43 18.48
CA PHE A 147 -16.64 -5.73 17.13
C PHE A 147 -17.07 -7.20 16.90
N LYS A 148 -17.25 -7.99 17.96
CA LYS A 148 -17.67 -9.40 17.85
C LYS A 148 -19.02 -9.54 17.17
N SER A 149 -20.02 -8.74 17.58
CA SER A 149 -21.37 -8.78 17.02
C SER A 149 -21.38 -8.49 15.53
N VAL A 150 -20.62 -7.48 15.08
CA VAL A 150 -20.45 -7.15 13.65
C VAL A 150 -19.93 -8.36 12.87
N ARG A 151 -18.87 -9.04 13.37
CA ARG A 151 -18.32 -10.22 12.69
C ARG A 151 -19.32 -11.38 12.64
N GLU A 152 -19.99 -11.67 13.75
CA GLU A 152 -20.97 -12.77 13.83
C GLU A 152 -22.17 -12.54 12.90
N GLU A 153 -22.66 -11.31 12.84
CA GLU A 153 -23.76 -10.90 11.97
C GLU A 153 -23.37 -11.05 10.49
N GLU A 154 -22.22 -10.50 10.08
CA GLU A 154 -21.80 -10.52 8.67
C GLU A 154 -21.39 -11.91 8.19
N VAL A 155 -20.76 -12.72 9.04
CA VAL A 155 -20.48 -14.13 8.72
C VAL A 155 -21.80 -14.91 8.59
N SER A 156 -22.78 -14.65 9.44
CA SER A 156 -24.11 -15.26 9.33
C SER A 156 -24.83 -14.83 8.04
N ASN A 157 -24.70 -13.57 7.62
CA ASN A 157 -25.19 -13.06 6.33
C ASN A 157 -24.54 -13.80 5.15
N LEU A 158 -23.22 -13.99 5.21
CA LEU A 158 -22.46 -14.73 4.20
C LEU A 158 -22.93 -16.19 4.09
N ILE A 159 -23.06 -16.89 5.22
CA ILE A 159 -23.52 -18.29 5.24
C ILE A 159 -24.91 -18.42 4.64
N ARG A 160 -25.83 -17.51 4.98
CA ARG A 160 -27.17 -17.45 4.38
C ARG A 160 -27.13 -17.24 2.87
N SER A 161 -26.24 -16.37 2.39
CA SER A 161 -26.02 -16.12 0.95
C SER A 161 -25.44 -17.33 0.20
N ILE A 162 -24.52 -18.06 0.83
CA ILE A 162 -23.97 -19.31 0.26
C ILE A 162 -25.07 -20.37 0.17
N ARG A 163 -25.86 -20.52 1.24
CA ARG A 163 -26.95 -21.51 1.30
C ARG A 163 -28.03 -21.26 0.24
N SER A 164 -28.38 -20.01 -0.04
CA SER A 164 -29.37 -19.68 -1.07
C SER A 164 -28.90 -19.97 -2.50
N LYS A 165 -27.59 -20.11 -2.73
CA LYS A 165 -26.97 -20.42 -4.02
C LYS A 165 -26.56 -21.89 -4.16
N ALA A 166 -27.04 -22.77 -3.27
CA ALA A 166 -26.76 -24.20 -3.31
C ALA A 166 -27.01 -24.79 -4.71
N GLY A 167 -26.03 -25.53 -5.24
CA GLY A 167 -26.11 -26.13 -6.58
C GLY A 167 -25.76 -25.21 -7.75
N SER A 168 -25.39 -23.95 -7.51
CA SER A 168 -24.84 -23.04 -8.54
C SER A 168 -23.39 -22.65 -8.25
N PRO A 169 -22.55 -22.41 -9.28
CA PRO A 169 -21.19 -21.93 -9.08
C PRO A 169 -21.19 -20.56 -8.37
N ILE A 170 -20.31 -20.41 -7.37
CA ILE A 170 -20.12 -19.16 -6.65
C ILE A 170 -18.63 -18.76 -6.63
N ASP A 171 -18.41 -17.45 -6.68
CA ASP A 171 -17.10 -16.86 -6.44
C ASP A 171 -16.92 -16.60 -4.94
N ILE A 172 -16.33 -17.56 -4.22
CA ILE A 172 -16.08 -17.41 -2.78
C ILE A 172 -15.06 -16.32 -2.51
N ARG A 173 -14.09 -16.10 -3.40
CA ARG A 173 -13.10 -15.04 -3.18
C ARG A 173 -13.79 -13.68 -3.14
N LYS A 174 -14.65 -13.37 -4.11
CA LYS A 174 -15.44 -12.14 -4.10
C LYS A 174 -16.29 -12.05 -2.84
N MET A 175 -16.96 -13.13 -2.45
CA MET A 175 -17.81 -13.12 -1.25
C MET A 175 -17.03 -12.90 0.06
N LEU A 176 -15.82 -13.44 0.18
CA LEU A 176 -14.92 -13.20 1.33
C LEU A 176 -14.35 -11.77 1.33
N LEU A 177 -14.08 -11.22 0.15
CA LEU A 177 -13.65 -9.84 0.00
C LEU A 177 -14.75 -8.87 0.43
N ASP A 178 -15.97 -9.08 -0.08
CA ASP A 178 -17.16 -8.33 0.32
C ASP A 178 -17.38 -8.42 1.83
N LEU A 179 -17.24 -9.62 2.42
CA LEU A 179 -17.31 -9.82 3.87
C LEU A 179 -16.27 -8.96 4.61
N SER A 180 -15.00 -9.03 4.20
CA SER A 180 -13.92 -8.26 4.81
C SER A 180 -14.21 -6.76 4.73
N ASN A 181 -14.63 -6.27 3.56
CA ASN A 181 -14.92 -4.86 3.33
C ASN A 181 -16.09 -4.36 4.18
N VAL A 182 -17.15 -5.17 4.34
CA VAL A 182 -18.28 -4.81 5.19
C VAL A 182 -17.89 -4.80 6.68
N ILE A 183 -17.16 -5.82 7.16
CA ILE A 183 -16.68 -5.86 8.55
C ILE A 183 -15.78 -4.67 8.84
N THR A 184 -14.80 -4.39 7.96
CA THR A 184 -13.90 -3.24 8.10
C THR A 184 -14.68 -1.94 8.06
N SER A 185 -15.61 -1.76 7.12
CA SER A 185 -16.41 -0.53 7.01
C SER A 185 -17.24 -0.28 8.27
N ARG A 186 -17.97 -1.29 8.76
CA ARG A 186 -18.76 -1.18 9.99
C ARG A 186 -17.90 -0.94 11.22
N SER A 187 -16.75 -1.61 11.34
CA SER A 187 -15.84 -1.44 12.48
C SER A 187 -15.07 -0.10 12.44
N SER A 188 -14.84 0.45 11.24
CA SER A 188 -14.05 1.68 11.06
C SER A 188 -14.90 2.94 11.15
N ILE A 189 -16.04 3.01 10.46
CA ILE A 189 -16.87 4.23 10.34
C ILE A 189 -18.33 4.02 10.79
N GLY A 190 -18.68 2.84 11.30
CA GLY A 190 -19.97 2.55 11.94
C GLY A 190 -21.07 2.09 10.99
N THR A 191 -21.19 2.70 9.80
CA THR A 191 -22.27 2.37 8.85
C THR A 191 -21.73 2.07 7.45
N LYS A 192 -22.57 1.43 6.63
CA LYS A 192 -22.29 1.26 5.21
C LYS A 192 -22.33 2.64 4.55
N TYR A 193 -21.17 3.14 4.13
CA TYR A 193 -21.07 4.43 3.44
C TYR A 193 -21.96 4.46 2.19
N LYS A 194 -22.73 5.53 2.01
CA LYS A 194 -23.71 5.68 0.91
C LYS A 194 -23.07 5.44 -0.46
N ASN A 195 -21.82 5.84 -0.64
CA ASN A 195 -21.06 5.67 -1.87
C ASN A 195 -19.87 4.71 -1.71
N GLN A 196 -20.09 3.55 -1.07
CA GLN A 196 -19.05 2.56 -0.81
C GLN A 196 -18.30 2.12 -2.08
N ALA A 197 -18.98 2.00 -3.21
CA ALA A 197 -18.33 1.63 -4.47
C ALA A 197 -17.31 2.67 -4.96
N ALA A 198 -17.61 3.97 -4.82
CA ALA A 198 -16.66 5.03 -5.15
C ALA A 198 -15.48 5.06 -4.16
N LEU A 199 -15.75 4.86 -2.87
CA LEU A 199 -14.70 4.77 -1.86
C LEU A 199 -13.72 3.62 -2.14
N LEU A 200 -14.24 2.42 -2.44
CA LEU A 200 -13.42 1.27 -2.81
C LEU A 200 -12.65 1.50 -4.11
N HIS A 201 -13.25 2.17 -5.09
CA HIS A 201 -12.55 2.54 -6.32
C HIS A 201 -11.36 3.48 -6.05
N VAL A 202 -11.54 4.52 -5.23
CA VAL A 202 -10.44 5.42 -4.87
C VAL A 202 -9.36 4.69 -4.10
N VAL A 203 -9.73 3.88 -3.11
CA VAL A 203 -8.78 3.04 -2.36
C VAL A 203 -7.98 2.12 -3.29
N GLU A 204 -8.62 1.53 -4.30
CA GLU A 204 -7.95 0.72 -5.32
C GLU A 204 -6.91 1.54 -6.09
N GLN A 205 -7.26 2.75 -6.54
CA GLN A 205 -6.34 3.63 -7.24
C GLN A 205 -5.17 4.08 -6.33
N VAL A 206 -5.43 4.41 -5.06
CA VAL A 206 -4.38 4.74 -4.09
C VAL A 206 -3.44 3.55 -3.91
N THR A 207 -3.98 2.35 -3.78
CA THR A 207 -3.20 1.12 -3.60
C THR A 207 -2.30 0.86 -4.80
N ARG A 208 -2.79 1.06 -6.03
CA ARG A 208 -1.98 0.97 -7.25
C ARG A 208 -0.88 2.04 -7.29
N ALA A 209 -1.20 3.27 -6.91
CA ALA A 209 -0.24 4.37 -6.86
C ALA A 209 0.90 4.09 -5.86
N VAL A 210 0.59 3.52 -4.70
CA VAL A 210 1.57 3.13 -3.67
C VAL A 210 2.42 1.94 -4.11
N ALA A 211 1.82 0.94 -4.76
CA ALA A 211 2.54 -0.24 -5.24
C ALA A 211 3.38 0.02 -6.51
N GLY A 212 3.09 1.11 -7.24
CA GLY A 212 3.74 1.46 -8.49
C GLY A 212 5.16 2.01 -8.29
N ILE A 213 6.03 1.76 -9.26
CA ILE A 213 7.36 2.38 -9.29
C ILE A 213 7.24 3.74 -10.00
N ASN A 214 7.58 4.81 -9.30
CA ASN A 214 7.51 6.17 -9.81
C ASN A 214 8.89 6.70 -10.22
N VAL A 215 8.98 7.28 -11.42
CA VAL A 215 10.22 7.81 -11.99
C VAL A 215 10.87 8.90 -11.12
N VAL A 216 10.07 9.68 -10.39
CA VAL A 216 10.57 10.74 -9.51
C VAL A 216 11.31 10.14 -8.30
N ASP A 217 10.79 9.03 -7.77
CA ASP A 217 11.37 8.34 -6.62
C ASP A 217 12.63 7.54 -7.04
N ILE A 218 12.70 7.10 -8.30
CA ILE A 218 13.86 6.42 -8.89
C ILE A 218 15.02 7.39 -9.22
N PHE A 219 14.69 8.61 -9.66
CA PHE A 219 15.65 9.64 -10.12
C PHE A 219 15.53 10.94 -9.32
N PRO A 220 15.78 10.91 -7.99
CA PRO A 220 15.61 12.07 -7.12
C PRO A 220 16.56 13.23 -7.45
N SER A 221 17.63 13.04 -8.24
CA SER A 221 18.49 14.16 -8.66
C SER A 221 17.84 15.03 -9.75
N SER A 222 16.88 14.49 -10.51
CA SER A 222 16.31 15.15 -11.69
C SER A 222 15.21 16.15 -11.34
N ARG A 223 15.55 17.45 -11.36
CA ARG A 223 14.58 18.54 -11.22
C ARG A 223 13.54 18.55 -12.33
N LEU A 224 13.93 18.21 -13.55
CA LEU A 224 13.02 18.17 -14.70
C LEU A 224 11.92 17.14 -14.47
N LEU A 225 12.27 15.90 -14.10
CA LEU A 225 11.30 14.84 -13.85
C LEU A 225 10.35 15.22 -12.70
N ARG A 226 10.82 15.91 -11.66
CA ARG A 226 9.93 16.44 -10.62
C ARG A 226 8.90 17.44 -11.13
N MET A 227 9.24 18.28 -12.11
CA MET A 227 8.37 19.32 -12.64
C MET A 227 7.36 18.79 -13.66
N ILE A 228 7.80 17.93 -14.59
CA ILE A 228 6.97 17.48 -15.72
C ILE A 228 6.23 16.17 -15.46
N SER A 229 6.33 15.62 -14.25
CA SER A 229 5.72 14.33 -13.95
C SER A 229 4.19 14.43 -13.92
N GLN A 230 3.54 13.90 -14.95
CA GLN A 230 2.10 13.66 -15.01
C GLN A 230 1.60 12.82 -13.83
N PHE A 231 2.48 12.00 -13.23
CA PHE A 231 2.15 11.25 -12.02
C PHE A 231 1.83 12.18 -10.85
N ARG A 232 2.53 13.32 -10.70
CA ARG A 232 2.27 14.28 -9.62
C ARG A 232 0.87 14.88 -9.72
N SER A 233 0.45 15.31 -10.91
CA SER A 233 -0.90 15.85 -11.11
C SER A 233 -1.96 14.78 -10.92
N SER A 234 -1.73 13.56 -11.44
CA SER A 234 -2.63 12.42 -11.22
C SER A 234 -2.81 12.08 -9.74
N LEU A 235 -1.74 12.13 -8.94
CA LEU A 235 -1.82 11.94 -7.49
C LEU A 235 -2.61 13.06 -6.82
N ARG A 236 -2.47 14.32 -7.26
CA ARG A 236 -3.24 15.43 -6.67
C ARG A 236 -4.72 15.29 -6.93
N THR A 237 -5.13 14.98 -8.15
CA THR A 237 -6.55 14.76 -8.48
C THR A 237 -7.12 13.61 -7.66
N LEU A 238 -6.38 12.50 -7.54
CA LEU A 238 -6.81 11.37 -6.72
C LEU A 238 -6.86 11.71 -5.22
N GLN A 239 -5.91 12.53 -4.74
CA GLN A 239 -5.90 12.99 -3.35
C GLN A 239 -7.08 13.92 -3.06
N GLU A 240 -7.43 14.83 -3.96
CA GLU A 240 -8.60 15.71 -3.82
C GLU A 240 -9.90 14.89 -3.74
N GLU A 241 -10.05 13.86 -4.60
CA GLU A 241 -11.20 12.95 -4.59
C GLU A 241 -11.27 12.15 -3.27
N ALA A 242 -10.15 11.59 -2.83
CA ALA A 242 -10.06 10.86 -1.57
C ALA A 242 -10.34 11.76 -0.36
N ASP A 243 -9.79 12.97 -0.37
CA ASP A 243 -9.90 13.92 0.74
C ASP A 243 -11.34 14.38 0.93
N GLN A 244 -12.04 14.69 -0.16
CA GLN A 244 -13.44 15.07 -0.13
C GLN A 244 -14.29 13.95 0.47
N MET A 245 -14.10 12.70 0.02
CA MET A 245 -14.85 11.55 0.56
C MET A 245 -14.58 11.32 2.06
N LEU A 246 -13.32 11.38 2.48
CA LEU A 246 -12.95 11.21 3.88
C LEU A 246 -13.48 12.36 4.74
N GLN A 247 -13.48 13.59 4.21
CA GLN A 247 -14.06 14.74 4.89
C GLN A 247 -15.57 14.61 5.05
N ASP A 248 -16.28 14.14 4.02
CA ASP A 248 -17.72 13.88 4.08
C ASP A 248 -18.06 12.82 5.13
N ILE A 249 -17.28 11.72 5.19
CA ILE A 249 -17.42 10.67 6.21
C ILE A 249 -17.23 11.25 7.62
N ILE A 250 -16.20 12.07 7.83
CA ILE A 250 -15.94 12.70 9.14
C ILE A 250 -17.08 13.66 9.51
N ASN A 251 -17.56 14.46 8.57
CA ASN A 251 -18.64 15.42 8.81
C ASN A 251 -19.97 14.72 9.14
N GLU A 252 -20.34 13.70 8.37
CA GLU A 252 -21.54 12.89 8.60
C GLU A 252 -21.47 12.21 9.97
N ARG A 253 -20.30 11.66 10.37
CA ARG A 253 -20.15 11.03 11.68
C ARG A 253 -20.22 12.03 12.83
N ARG A 254 -19.63 13.22 12.68
CA ARG A 254 -19.74 14.30 13.68
C ARG A 254 -21.18 14.73 13.89
N ALA A 255 -21.98 14.86 12.82
CA ALA A 255 -23.40 15.18 12.93
C ALA A 255 -24.18 14.09 13.70
N GLN A 256 -23.95 12.82 13.36
CA GLN A 256 -24.58 11.68 14.06
C GLN A 256 -24.21 11.63 15.55
N ARG A 257 -22.96 11.97 15.92
CA ARG A 257 -22.53 12.03 17.33
C ARG A 257 -23.29 13.10 18.12
N VAL A 258 -23.58 14.25 17.53
CA VAL A 258 -24.35 15.32 18.18
C VAL A 258 -25.79 14.86 18.45
N GLU A 259 -26.43 14.19 17.48
CA GLU A 259 -27.77 13.61 17.64
C GLU A 259 -27.81 12.47 18.66
N LYS A 260 -26.75 11.67 18.78
CA LYS A 260 -26.68 10.55 19.73
C LYS A 260 -26.44 11.01 21.17
N LYS A 261 -25.74 12.12 21.40
CA LYS A 261 -25.49 12.68 22.76
C LYS A 261 -26.76 13.08 23.50
N THR A 262 -27.90 13.19 22.83
CA THR A 262 -29.22 13.38 23.46
C THR A 262 -29.88 12.08 23.95
N GLY A 263 -29.26 10.91 23.76
CA GLY A 263 -29.74 9.62 24.25
C GLY A 263 -28.67 8.83 25.03
N GLU A 264 -29.09 8.06 26.03
CA GLU A 264 -28.21 7.26 26.89
C GLU A 264 -27.54 6.12 26.10
N ASN A 265 -26.27 6.30 25.72
CA ASN A 265 -25.18 5.32 25.74
C ASN A 265 -23.95 5.92 25.03
N GLU A 266 -22.94 6.27 25.82
CA GLU A 266 -21.68 6.90 25.39
C GLU A 266 -20.63 5.90 24.83
N GLU A 267 -21.03 4.69 24.42
CA GLU A 267 -20.07 3.75 23.84
C GLU A 267 -19.67 4.19 22.42
N GLU A 268 -18.35 4.21 22.19
CA GLU A 268 -17.73 4.42 20.88
C GLU A 268 -18.04 3.23 19.97
N ASP A 269 -18.86 3.46 18.96
CA ASP A 269 -19.39 2.38 18.11
C ASP A 269 -18.34 1.85 17.12
N ASN A 270 -17.32 2.65 16.79
CA ASN A 270 -16.35 2.35 15.74
C ASN A 270 -15.03 3.10 15.94
N ILE A 271 -14.00 2.76 15.14
CA ILE A 271 -12.66 3.35 15.23
C ILE A 271 -12.65 4.87 14.99
N LEU A 272 -13.49 5.38 14.08
CA LEU A 272 -13.59 6.83 13.82
C LEU A 272 -14.08 7.58 15.06
N ASP A 273 -15.02 7.03 15.83
CA ASP A 273 -15.46 7.66 17.09
C ASP A 273 -14.31 7.77 18.09
N VAL A 274 -13.51 6.72 18.23
CA VAL A 274 -12.33 6.73 19.11
C VAL A 274 -11.38 7.85 18.69
N LEU A 275 -11.05 7.92 17.40
CA LEU A 275 -10.14 8.93 16.87
C LEU A 275 -10.67 10.36 17.07
N LEU A 276 -11.97 10.57 16.89
CA LEU A 276 -12.59 11.87 17.10
C LEU A 276 -12.65 12.25 18.59
N ASN A 277 -12.96 11.31 19.49
CA ASN A 277 -12.92 11.54 20.93
C ASN A 277 -11.51 11.93 21.39
N LEU A 278 -10.48 11.19 20.95
CA LEU A 278 -9.09 11.51 21.29
C LEU A 278 -8.65 12.89 20.76
N GLN A 279 -9.16 13.30 19.60
CA GLN A 279 -8.96 14.63 19.05
C GLN A 279 -9.68 15.71 19.88
N ASP A 280 -10.92 15.44 20.31
CA ASP A 280 -11.74 16.37 21.11
C ASP A 280 -11.14 16.57 22.53
N ASP A 281 -10.67 15.50 23.16
CA ASP A 281 -10.11 15.49 24.53
C ASP A 281 -8.71 16.10 24.63
N ARG A 282 -8.06 16.41 23.49
CA ARG A 282 -6.68 16.93 23.38
C ARG A 282 -5.62 16.11 24.14
N SER A 283 -5.95 14.89 24.55
CA SER A 283 -5.02 13.95 25.19
C SER A 283 -3.90 13.54 24.23
N PHE A 284 -4.16 13.66 22.93
CA PHE A 284 -3.19 13.46 21.85
C PHE A 284 -3.36 14.58 20.82
N GLU A 285 -2.25 15.11 20.30
CA GLU A 285 -2.25 16.09 19.20
C GLU A 285 -2.55 15.39 17.86
N ILE A 286 -3.81 14.96 17.68
CA ILE A 286 -4.24 14.24 16.47
C ILE A 286 -4.86 15.24 15.48
N SER A 287 -4.18 15.46 14.35
CA SER A 287 -4.71 16.26 13.25
C SER A 287 -5.81 15.50 12.49
N THR A 288 -6.73 16.23 11.87
CA THR A 288 -7.75 15.65 10.98
C THR A 288 -7.09 14.85 9.84
N ASP A 289 -5.95 15.31 9.33
CA ASP A 289 -5.17 14.61 8.31
C ASP A 289 -4.63 13.26 8.80
N SER A 290 -4.24 13.17 10.08
CA SER A 290 -3.85 11.89 10.70
C SER A 290 -5.04 10.94 10.78
N ILE A 291 -6.23 11.43 11.15
CA ILE A 291 -7.47 10.64 11.15
C ILE A 291 -7.78 10.13 9.75
N LYS A 292 -7.79 11.01 8.75
CA LYS A 292 -8.02 10.66 7.33
C LYS A 292 -7.03 9.59 6.86
N SER A 293 -5.76 9.74 7.19
CA SER A 293 -4.70 8.78 6.84
C SER A 293 -4.92 7.39 7.48
N ILE A 294 -5.35 7.33 8.75
CA ILE A 294 -5.67 6.06 9.43
C ILE A 294 -6.94 5.41 8.88
N ILE A 295 -7.99 6.17 8.59
CA ILE A 295 -9.19 5.62 7.96
C ILE A 295 -8.86 5.06 6.58
N LEU A 296 -8.12 5.81 5.76
CA LEU A 296 -7.64 5.33 4.46
C LEU A 296 -6.82 4.04 4.60
N LEU A 297 -5.96 3.97 5.62
CA LEU A 297 -5.19 2.76 5.94
C LEU A 297 -6.06 1.55 6.25
N LEU A 298 -7.11 1.73 7.05
CA LEU A 298 -8.03 0.65 7.40
C LEU A 298 -8.78 0.11 6.19
N TYR A 299 -9.10 0.98 5.24
CA TYR A 299 -9.76 0.59 4.00
C TYR A 299 -8.83 -0.03 2.95
N HIS A 300 -7.50 -0.05 3.14
CA HIS A 300 -6.55 -0.61 2.18
C HIS A 300 -6.61 -2.14 2.05
N PHE A 301 -7.69 -2.67 1.49
CA PHE A 301 -7.72 -3.99 0.88
C PHE A 301 -8.71 -3.95 -0.28
N ASP A 302 -8.24 -4.16 -1.52
CA ASP A 302 -9.09 -4.71 -2.58
C ASP A 302 -8.29 -5.32 -3.75
N TRP A 303 -8.88 -6.37 -4.31
CA TRP A 303 -8.29 -7.26 -5.31
C TRP A 303 -9.26 -7.45 -6.49
N LYS A 304 -8.92 -7.00 -7.71
CA LYS A 304 -9.81 -7.03 -8.89
C LYS A 304 -9.62 -8.21 -9.86
N LEU A 305 -10.70 -8.58 -10.57
CA LEU A 305 -10.81 -9.54 -11.69
C LEU A 305 -11.27 -8.86 -13.00
N ALA A 306 -10.96 -9.47 -14.15
CA ALA A 306 -11.58 -9.17 -15.45
C ALA A 306 -11.70 -10.42 -16.35
N ASN A 307 -12.71 -10.44 -17.23
CA ASN A 307 -12.81 -11.22 -18.48
C ASN A 307 -13.09 -12.74 -18.44
N GLY A 308 -14.09 -13.19 -17.67
CA GLY A 308 -14.98 -14.31 -18.06
C GLY A 308 -14.35 -15.65 -18.52
N ALA A 309 -13.34 -16.18 -17.81
CA ALA A 309 -12.67 -17.44 -18.19
C ALA A 309 -13.23 -18.71 -17.47
N THR A 310 -13.06 -19.88 -18.10
CA THR A 310 -13.71 -21.17 -17.78
C THR A 310 -12.83 -22.23 -17.09
N PRO A 311 -13.42 -23.30 -16.51
CA PRO A 311 -12.86 -24.09 -15.40
C PRO A 311 -11.71 -25.07 -15.65
N GLU A 312 -11.30 -25.37 -16.89
CA GLU A 312 -10.32 -26.46 -17.14
C GLU A 312 -8.82 -26.06 -17.11
N ALA A 313 -8.44 -24.81 -16.76
CA ALA A 313 -7.09 -24.25 -16.95
C ALA A 313 -6.43 -23.60 -15.71
N PHE A 314 -6.39 -24.25 -14.55
CA PHE A 314 -5.87 -23.64 -13.30
C PHE A 314 -4.36 -23.33 -13.31
N ASP A 315 -4.00 -22.04 -13.31
CA ASP A 315 -2.63 -21.51 -13.28
C ASP A 315 -2.29 -20.85 -11.92
N MET A 316 -1.20 -21.32 -11.29
CA MET A 316 -0.68 -20.90 -9.97
C MET A 316 0.21 -19.64 -10.02
N GLN A 317 0.26 -18.93 -11.14
CA GLN A 317 0.95 -17.65 -11.25
C GLN A 317 0.42 -16.62 -10.24
N GLU A 318 1.27 -15.67 -9.85
CA GLU A 318 0.96 -14.61 -8.89
C GLU A 318 1.05 -13.23 -9.56
N ILE A 319 0.30 -12.25 -9.05
CA ILE A 319 0.44 -10.85 -9.45
C ILE A 319 1.14 -10.09 -8.33
N PHE A 320 2.18 -9.33 -8.68
CA PHE A 320 2.88 -8.46 -7.75
C PHE A 320 2.09 -7.16 -7.53
N ALA A 321 1.77 -6.85 -6.27
CA ALA A 321 1.15 -5.61 -5.80
C ALA A 321 1.61 -5.36 -4.34
N SER A 322 0.99 -4.40 -3.65
CA SER A 322 1.25 -4.12 -2.21
C SER A 322 1.09 -5.35 -1.30
N THR A 323 0.26 -6.30 -1.71
CA THR A 323 0.15 -7.65 -1.14
C THR A 323 0.26 -8.68 -2.28
N MET A 324 0.83 -9.87 -2.01
CA MET A 324 0.96 -10.95 -3.02
C MET A 324 -0.34 -11.76 -3.12
N ARG A 325 -0.81 -12.04 -4.34
CA ARG A 325 -1.95 -12.95 -4.60
C ARG A 325 -1.72 -13.86 -5.79
N ARG A 326 -2.53 -14.93 -5.86
CA ARG A 326 -2.74 -15.70 -7.08
C ARG A 326 -3.36 -14.83 -8.18
N LYS A 327 -2.92 -15.04 -9.41
CA LYS A 327 -3.31 -14.33 -10.63
C LYS A 327 -4.77 -14.61 -11.01
N HIS A 328 -5.32 -15.75 -10.59
CA HIS A 328 -6.69 -16.18 -10.87
C HIS A 328 -7.47 -16.48 -9.58
N ASP A 329 -8.81 -16.43 -9.65
CA ASP A 329 -9.73 -16.47 -8.52
C ASP A 329 -10.18 -17.89 -8.14
N LEU A 330 -10.67 -18.05 -6.91
CA LEU A 330 -11.13 -19.34 -6.37
C LEU A 330 -12.65 -19.46 -6.51
N ILE A 331 -13.09 -20.13 -7.58
CA ILE A 331 -14.50 -20.47 -7.81
C ILE A 331 -14.78 -21.85 -7.20
N VAL A 332 -15.91 -22.00 -6.50
CA VAL A 332 -16.35 -23.29 -5.99
C VAL A 332 -17.86 -23.47 -6.15
N VAL A 333 -18.34 -24.71 -6.06
CA VAL A 333 -19.78 -25.04 -6.03
C VAL A 333 -20.13 -25.53 -4.62
N PRO A 334 -21.01 -24.85 -3.87
CA PRO A 334 -21.38 -25.27 -2.54
C PRO A 334 -22.36 -26.45 -2.61
N ILE A 335 -22.02 -27.55 -1.94
CA ILE A 335 -22.89 -28.73 -1.80
C ILE A 335 -23.42 -28.78 -0.36
N PRO A 336 -24.74 -28.73 -0.14
CA PRO A 336 -25.31 -28.84 1.20
C PRO A 336 -25.00 -30.20 1.81
N ARG A 337 -24.39 -30.22 3.00
CA ARG A 337 -24.30 -31.44 3.80
C ARG A 337 -25.64 -31.63 4.52
N ARG A 338 -26.44 -32.60 4.06
CA ARG A 338 -27.60 -33.07 4.84
C ARG A 338 -27.05 -33.99 5.95
N PRO A 339 -27.36 -33.73 7.24
CA PRO A 339 -26.86 -34.56 8.34
C PRO A 339 -27.35 -36.00 8.22
#